data_AF-A0A7J7ZQ61-F1
#
_entry.id   AF-A0A7J7ZQ61-F1
#
_cell.length_a   1.000
_cell.length_b   1.000
_cell.length_c   1.000
_cell.angle_alpha   90.00
_cell.angle_beta   90.00
_cell.angle_gamma   90.00
#
_symmetry.space_group_name_H-M   'P 1'
#
loop_
_entity.id
_entity.type
_entity.pdbx_description
1 polymer ?
#
loop_
_entity_poly.entity_id
_entity_poly.type
_entity_poly.pdbx_seq_one_letter_code
_entity_poly.pdbx_strand_id
1 'polypeptide(L)'
;MINHLQEARQAKGYDNPSFLRKLKADKEFRQKVMLGTPFLVIWLVGFIADLNIDSWLIKGLMYGGVWATVQFLSKSFFDHSMHSALPLGIYLATKFWMYVTWFFWFWNDLNFLFIHLPFLANSVALFYNFGKSWKSDPGIIKATEEQKKKTIVELAETGSLDLSIFCSTCLIRKPVRSKHCGVCNRCIAKFDHHCPWVGNCVGAGNHRYFMGYLFFLLFMICWMIYGCISYWGLHCETTYTKDGFWTYITQIATCSPWMFWMFLNSVFHFMWVAVLLMCQMYQISCLGITTNERMNARRYKHFKVTTTSIESPFNHGCVRNIIDFFEFRCCGLFRPVIVDWTRQYTIEYDQISGSGYQLV
;
A
#
# COMPACT_ATOMS: atom_id res chain seq x y z
N MET A 1 52.89 6.53 -5.80
CA MET A 1 52.53 6.14 -7.19
C MET A 1 51.01 6.13 -7.42
N ILE A 2 50.20 5.51 -6.57
CA ILE A 2 48.73 5.49 -6.70
C ILE A 2 48.11 6.89 -6.60
N ASN A 3 48.55 7.71 -5.65
CA ASN A 3 48.02 9.08 -5.47
C ASN A 3 48.32 9.99 -6.67
N HIS A 4 49.53 9.94 -7.23
CA HIS A 4 49.86 10.73 -8.43
C HIS A 4 49.12 10.27 -9.69
N LEU A 5 48.77 8.97 -9.80
CA LEU A 5 47.92 8.48 -10.89
C LEU A 5 46.46 8.94 -10.73
N GLN A 6 45.95 9.04 -9.50
CA GLN A 6 44.62 9.62 -9.21
C GLN A 6 44.58 11.12 -9.48
N GLU A 7 45.59 11.87 -9.03
CA GLU A 7 45.70 13.31 -9.29
C GLU A 7 45.83 13.61 -10.79
N ALA A 8 46.62 12.83 -11.54
CA ALA A 8 46.76 12.97 -12.98
C ALA A 8 45.46 12.60 -13.74
N ARG A 9 44.66 11.64 -13.26
CA ARG A 9 43.34 11.30 -13.84
C ARG A 9 42.29 12.37 -13.55
N GLN A 10 42.28 12.94 -12.35
CA GLN A 10 41.41 14.07 -12.01
C GLN A 10 41.77 15.32 -12.81
N ALA A 11 43.06 15.65 -12.94
CA ALA A 11 43.55 16.80 -13.72
C ALA A 11 43.24 16.68 -15.22
N LYS A 12 43.22 15.45 -15.76
CA LYS A 12 42.81 15.17 -17.15
C LYS A 12 41.30 15.00 -17.33
N GLY A 13 40.49 15.17 -16.27
CA GLY A 13 39.03 15.09 -16.33
C GLY A 13 38.43 13.70 -16.54
N TYR A 14 39.25 12.63 -16.53
CA TYR A 14 38.77 11.24 -16.72
C TYR A 14 37.82 10.77 -15.61
N ASP A 15 37.96 11.35 -14.42
CA ASP A 15 37.13 11.02 -13.26
C ASP A 15 35.97 12.01 -13.06
N ASN A 16 35.71 12.90 -14.02
CA ASN A 16 34.54 13.78 -13.98
C ASN A 16 33.34 13.00 -14.55
N PRO A 17 32.41 12.49 -13.71
CA PRO A 17 31.30 11.72 -14.23
C PRO A 17 30.49 12.57 -15.20
N SER A 18 30.11 11.99 -16.34
CA SER A 18 29.20 12.63 -17.28
C SER A 18 27.95 13.12 -16.55
N PHE A 19 27.30 14.17 -17.05
CA PHE A 19 26.10 14.72 -16.42
C PHE A 19 25.05 13.62 -16.13
N LEU A 20 24.85 12.70 -17.08
CA LEU A 20 23.98 11.54 -16.90
C LEU A 20 24.44 10.61 -15.76
N ARG A 21 25.75 10.39 -15.62
CA ARG A 21 26.31 9.57 -14.54
C ARG A 21 26.16 10.25 -13.17
N LYS A 22 26.23 11.59 -13.10
CA LYS A 22 25.91 12.36 -11.89
C LYS A 22 24.44 12.19 -11.50
N LEU A 23 23.52 12.35 -12.45
CA LEU A 23 22.08 12.14 -12.22
C LEU A 23 21.74 10.69 -11.81
N LYS A 24 22.41 9.69 -12.41
CA LYS A 24 22.24 8.28 -12.04
C LYS A 24 22.78 7.93 -10.65
N ALA A 25 23.70 8.73 -10.10
CA ALA A 25 24.21 8.53 -8.75
C ALA A 25 23.36 9.23 -7.68
N ASP A 26 22.59 10.24 -8.06
CA ASP A 26 21.73 11.01 -7.16
C ASP A 26 20.46 10.21 -6.79
N LYS A 27 20.38 9.78 -5.53
CA LYS A 27 19.26 9.00 -5.00
C LYS A 27 17.95 9.80 -4.98
N GLU A 28 18.01 11.09 -4.66
CA GLU A 28 16.83 11.93 -4.57
C GLU A 28 16.25 12.18 -5.97
N PHE A 29 17.13 12.48 -6.94
CA PHE A 29 16.73 12.62 -8.33
C PHE A 29 16.07 11.34 -8.87
N ARG A 30 16.69 10.17 -8.62
CA ARG A 30 16.11 8.87 -9.00
C ARG A 30 14.74 8.64 -8.38
N GLN A 31 14.58 8.95 -7.09
CA GLN A 31 13.30 8.83 -6.41
C GLN A 31 12.22 9.72 -7.03
N LYS A 32 12.57 10.98 -7.35
CA LYS A 32 11.66 11.93 -8.03
C LYS A 32 11.26 11.43 -9.42
N VAL A 33 12.22 10.91 -10.20
CA VAL A 33 11.94 10.30 -11.52
C VAL A 33 10.99 9.10 -11.37
N MET A 34 11.24 8.21 -10.42
CA MET A 34 10.37 7.05 -10.16
C MET A 34 8.96 7.45 -9.74
N LEU A 35 8.83 8.48 -8.89
CA LEU A 35 7.54 8.97 -8.40
C LEU A 35 6.76 9.71 -9.50
N GLY A 36 7.45 10.48 -10.34
CA GLY A 36 6.85 11.31 -11.39
C GLY A 36 6.53 10.56 -12.68
N THR A 37 7.30 9.52 -13.04
CA THR A 37 7.09 8.78 -14.30
C THR A 37 5.66 8.25 -14.47
N PRO A 38 5.01 7.65 -13.45
CA PRO A 38 3.63 7.18 -13.58
C PRO A 38 2.61 8.28 -13.94
N PHE A 39 2.80 9.53 -13.48
CA PHE A 39 1.91 10.64 -13.82
C PHE A 39 1.91 10.90 -15.33
N LEU A 40 3.09 10.96 -15.94
CA LEU A 40 3.23 11.20 -17.38
C LEU A 40 2.76 10.00 -18.19
N VAL A 41 3.10 8.78 -17.79
CA VAL A 41 2.75 7.57 -18.55
C VAL A 41 1.24 7.36 -18.59
N ILE A 42 0.54 7.47 -17.47
CA ILE A 42 -0.92 7.29 -17.43
C ILE A 42 -1.62 8.34 -18.30
N TRP A 43 -1.14 9.58 -18.26
CA TRP A 43 -1.65 10.65 -19.11
C TRP A 43 -1.38 10.39 -20.59
N LEU A 44 -0.13 10.09 -20.96
CA LEU A 44 0.25 9.83 -22.35
C LEU A 44 -0.56 8.69 -22.96
N VAL A 45 -0.82 7.62 -22.19
CA VAL A 45 -1.64 6.50 -22.69
C VAL A 45 -3.06 6.96 -23.05
N GLY A 46 -3.71 7.70 -22.16
CA GLY A 46 -5.06 8.23 -22.44
C GLY A 46 -5.06 9.29 -23.53
N PHE A 47 -4.08 10.20 -23.52
CA PHE A 47 -3.95 11.28 -24.49
C PHE A 47 -3.71 10.75 -25.91
N ILE A 48 -2.81 9.77 -26.10
CA ILE A 48 -2.57 9.14 -27.41
C ILE A 48 -3.84 8.48 -27.93
N ALA A 49 -4.64 7.86 -27.05
CA ALA A 49 -5.90 7.25 -27.42
C ALA A 49 -6.90 8.31 -27.95
N ASP A 50 -6.95 9.47 -27.26
CA ASP A 50 -7.87 10.59 -27.52
C ASP A 50 -7.48 11.45 -28.74
N LEU A 51 -6.25 11.32 -29.25
CA LEU A 51 -5.83 12.04 -30.45
C LEU A 51 -6.72 11.70 -31.65
N ASN A 52 -7.18 12.73 -32.36
CA ASN A 52 -7.94 12.62 -33.60
C ASN A 52 -7.03 12.23 -34.79
N ILE A 53 -6.47 11.03 -34.73
CA ILE A 53 -5.60 10.43 -35.74
C ILE A 53 -6.22 9.10 -36.16
N ASP A 54 -6.64 9.00 -37.42
CA ASP A 54 -7.27 7.78 -37.97
C ASP A 54 -6.28 6.62 -38.16
N SER A 55 -4.98 6.93 -38.24
CA SER A 55 -3.93 5.92 -38.44
C SER A 55 -3.57 5.20 -37.14
N TRP A 56 -4.03 3.95 -37.01
CA TRP A 56 -3.61 3.04 -35.95
C TRP A 56 -2.10 2.78 -35.92
N LEU A 57 -1.43 2.85 -37.07
CA LEU A 57 0.03 2.69 -37.14
C LEU A 57 0.74 3.84 -36.40
N ILE A 58 0.29 5.09 -36.60
CA ILE A 58 0.88 6.25 -35.92
C ILE A 58 0.66 6.15 -34.41
N LYS A 59 -0.58 5.86 -33.97
CA LYS A 59 -0.87 5.63 -32.55
C LYS A 59 0.01 4.50 -31.97
N GLY A 60 0.17 3.40 -32.71
CA GLY A 60 1.05 2.29 -32.35
C GLY A 60 2.52 2.70 -32.18
N LEU A 61 3.07 3.50 -33.09
CA LEU A 61 4.43 4.05 -32.99
C LEU A 61 4.59 4.97 -31.77
N MET A 62 3.58 5.80 -31.46
CA MET A 62 3.60 6.66 -30.27
C MET A 62 3.62 5.82 -28.98
N TYR A 63 2.79 4.78 -28.88
CA TYR A 63 2.84 3.84 -27.75
C TYR A 63 4.18 3.12 -27.65
N GLY A 64 4.77 2.71 -28.78
CA GLY A 64 6.12 2.15 -28.84
C GLY A 64 7.18 3.11 -28.29
N GLY A 65 7.08 4.40 -28.61
CA GLY A 65 7.95 5.45 -28.07
C GLY A 65 7.81 5.65 -26.56
N VAL A 66 6.58 5.64 -26.04
CA VAL A 66 6.32 5.68 -24.58
C VAL A 66 6.95 4.46 -23.91
N TRP A 67 6.73 3.26 -24.45
CA TRP A 67 7.31 2.03 -23.93
C TRP A 67 8.84 2.08 -23.91
N ALA A 68 9.48 2.47 -25.01
CA ALA A 68 10.94 2.60 -25.10
C ALA A 68 11.49 3.60 -24.07
N THR A 69 10.79 4.72 -23.86
CA THR A 69 11.15 5.73 -22.85
C THR A 69 11.06 5.16 -21.44
N VAL A 70 9.98 4.46 -21.11
CA VAL A 70 9.81 3.80 -19.81
C VAL A 70 10.91 2.76 -19.58
N GLN A 71 11.26 1.96 -20.59
CA GLN A 71 12.35 0.98 -20.48
C GLN A 71 13.70 1.66 -20.24
N PHE A 72 13.98 2.76 -20.95
CA PHE A 72 15.19 3.54 -20.74
C PHE A 72 15.25 4.13 -19.32
N LEU A 73 14.17 4.74 -18.85
CA LEU A 73 14.09 5.32 -17.50
C LEU A 73 14.22 4.24 -16.42
N SER A 74 13.56 3.10 -16.60
CA SER A 74 13.63 1.97 -15.68
C SER A 74 15.07 1.47 -15.54
N LYS A 75 15.73 1.13 -16.66
CA LYS A 75 17.13 0.68 -16.64
C LYS A 75 18.11 1.74 -16.15
N SER A 76 17.80 3.02 -16.35
CA SER A 76 18.71 4.12 -16.00
C SER A 76 18.58 4.56 -14.55
N PHE A 77 17.38 4.55 -13.98
CA PHE A 77 17.09 5.22 -12.71
C PHE A 77 16.43 4.32 -11.66
N PHE A 78 15.80 3.19 -12.02
CA PHE A 78 15.02 2.41 -11.06
C PHE A 78 15.96 1.43 -10.34
N ASP A 79 16.17 1.62 -9.03
CA ASP A 79 16.99 0.73 -8.18
C ASP A 79 16.14 -0.33 -7.49
N HIS A 80 16.66 -1.54 -7.29
CA HIS A 80 16.03 -2.56 -6.45
C HIS A 80 15.76 -2.07 -5.03
N SER A 81 16.63 -1.22 -4.46
CA SER A 81 16.40 -0.64 -3.13
C SER A 81 15.26 0.39 -3.10
N MET A 82 14.85 0.91 -4.26
CA MET A 82 13.86 1.97 -4.44
C MET A 82 12.53 1.48 -4.99
N HIS A 83 12.35 0.16 -5.17
CA HIS A 83 11.08 -0.45 -5.59
C HIS A 83 9.91 -0.12 -4.65
N SER A 84 10.16 0.41 -3.46
CA SER A 84 9.13 0.95 -2.56
C SER A 84 8.50 2.26 -3.07
N ALA A 85 9.20 3.07 -3.87
CA ALA A 85 8.71 4.37 -4.33
C ALA A 85 7.78 4.30 -5.55
N LEU A 86 7.99 3.32 -6.44
CA LEU A 86 7.20 3.21 -7.67
C LEU A 86 5.72 2.88 -7.41
N PRO A 87 5.34 1.93 -6.53
CA PRO A 87 3.94 1.67 -6.19
C PRO A 87 3.24 2.91 -5.62
N LEU A 88 3.90 3.63 -4.72
CA LEU A 88 3.39 4.91 -4.21
C LEU A 88 3.17 5.93 -5.34
N GLY A 89 4.12 6.04 -6.29
CA GLY A 89 4.00 6.89 -7.47
C GLY A 89 2.81 6.52 -8.36
N ILE A 90 2.61 5.23 -8.64
CA ILE A 90 1.46 4.73 -9.41
C ILE A 90 0.15 5.06 -8.70
N TYR A 91 0.08 4.85 -7.37
CA TYR A 91 -1.10 5.19 -6.58
C TYR A 91 -1.41 6.69 -6.66
N LEU A 92 -0.42 7.56 -6.42
CA LEU A 92 -0.63 9.01 -6.45
C LEU A 92 -1.01 9.49 -7.85
N ALA A 93 -0.37 8.96 -8.89
CA ALA A 93 -0.64 9.31 -10.29
C ALA A 93 -2.06 8.92 -10.73
N THR A 94 -2.48 7.69 -10.44
CA THR A 94 -3.85 7.24 -10.78
C THR A 94 -4.89 8.09 -10.07
N LYS A 95 -4.63 8.51 -8.82
CA LYS A 95 -5.57 9.32 -8.03
C LYS A 95 -5.62 10.74 -8.53
N PHE A 96 -4.46 11.32 -8.85
CA PHE A 96 -4.38 12.62 -9.49
C PHE A 96 -5.24 12.66 -10.77
N TRP A 97 -5.06 11.72 -11.69
CA TRP A 97 -5.84 11.70 -12.94
C TRP A 97 -7.32 11.37 -12.74
N MET A 98 -7.66 10.56 -11.75
CA MET A 98 -9.05 10.35 -11.33
C MET A 98 -9.69 11.66 -10.84
N TYR A 99 -9.01 12.43 -9.98
CA TYR A 99 -9.53 13.72 -9.52
C TYR A 99 -9.62 14.75 -10.65
N VAL A 100 -8.59 14.86 -11.50
CA VAL A 100 -8.63 15.71 -12.69
C VAL A 100 -9.83 15.34 -13.57
N THR A 101 -10.03 14.04 -13.81
CA THR A 101 -11.18 13.56 -14.57
C THR A 101 -12.50 13.99 -13.92
N TRP A 102 -12.62 13.81 -12.60
CA TRP A 102 -13.82 14.19 -11.86
C TRP A 102 -14.18 15.67 -12.01
N PHE A 103 -13.22 16.57 -11.79
CA PHE A 103 -13.47 18.00 -11.80
C PHE A 103 -13.65 18.59 -13.19
N PHE A 104 -13.02 18.02 -14.23
CA PHE A 104 -13.11 18.56 -15.59
C PHE A 104 -14.23 17.93 -16.42
N TRP A 105 -14.56 16.65 -16.21
CA TRP A 105 -15.58 15.96 -17.02
C TRP A 105 -16.89 15.71 -16.28
N PHE A 106 -16.90 15.53 -14.96
CA PHE A 106 -18.13 15.14 -14.26
C PHE A 106 -18.80 16.28 -13.50
N TRP A 107 -18.07 17.37 -13.25
CA TRP A 107 -18.48 18.42 -12.32
C TRP A 107 -19.74 19.18 -12.75
N ASN A 108 -19.92 19.39 -14.06
CA ASN A 108 -21.06 20.14 -14.58
C ASN A 108 -22.28 19.23 -14.86
N ASP A 109 -22.05 17.92 -15.01
CA ASP A 109 -23.06 16.97 -15.45
C ASP A 109 -23.79 16.29 -14.29
N LEU A 110 -23.11 16.11 -13.15
CA LEU A 110 -23.64 15.36 -12.02
C LEU A 110 -24.24 16.26 -10.94
N ASN A 111 -25.20 15.71 -10.19
CA ASN A 111 -25.85 16.47 -9.14
C ASN A 111 -24.89 16.78 -7.97
N PHE A 112 -24.76 18.06 -7.63
CA PHE A 112 -23.85 18.50 -6.58
C PHE A 112 -24.17 17.90 -5.20
N LEU A 113 -25.43 17.97 -4.76
CA LEU A 113 -25.84 17.55 -3.42
C LEU A 113 -25.72 16.03 -3.23
N PHE A 114 -26.14 15.26 -4.22
CA PHE A 114 -26.24 13.80 -4.10
C PHE A 114 -24.98 13.06 -4.55
N ILE A 115 -24.15 13.66 -5.40
CA ILE A 115 -22.96 12.99 -5.96
C ILE A 115 -21.67 13.69 -5.51
N HIS A 116 -21.52 15.00 -5.75
CA HIS A 116 -20.27 15.68 -5.44
C HIS A 116 -20.03 15.81 -3.93
N LEU A 117 -21.04 16.14 -3.13
CA LEU A 117 -20.86 16.29 -1.69
C LEU A 117 -20.45 14.95 -1.01
N PRO A 118 -21.10 13.81 -1.28
CA PRO A 118 -20.62 12.51 -0.79
C PRO A 118 -19.25 12.10 -1.34
N PHE A 119 -18.95 12.39 -2.61
CA PHE A 119 -17.63 12.15 -3.19
C PHE A 119 -16.53 12.95 -2.47
N LEU A 120 -16.77 14.24 -2.19
CA LEU A 120 -15.83 15.09 -1.48
C LEU A 120 -15.64 14.62 -0.03
N ALA A 121 -16.72 14.26 0.67
CA ALA A 121 -16.65 13.69 2.01
C ALA A 121 -15.83 12.39 2.03
N ASN A 122 -16.08 11.48 1.08
CA ASN A 122 -15.30 10.26 0.89
C ASN A 122 -13.82 10.56 0.59
N SER A 123 -13.55 11.59 -0.21
CA SER A 123 -12.19 12.02 -0.57
C SER A 123 -11.40 12.54 0.63
N VAL A 124 -12.03 13.36 1.48
CA VAL A 124 -11.44 13.83 2.73
C VAL A 124 -11.10 12.65 3.64
N ALA A 125 -12.03 11.71 3.81
CA ALA A 125 -11.81 10.51 4.61
C ALA A 125 -10.69 9.62 4.04
N LEU A 126 -10.65 9.45 2.71
CA LEU A 126 -9.60 8.71 2.00
C LEU A 126 -8.22 9.31 2.28
N PHE A 127 -8.03 10.60 2.02
CA PHE A 127 -6.73 11.25 2.19
C PHE A 127 -6.30 11.36 3.65
N TYR A 128 -7.25 11.53 4.57
CA TYR A 128 -6.97 11.47 6.01
C TYR A 128 -6.40 10.09 6.40
N ASN A 129 -7.08 9.01 6.03
CA ASN A 129 -6.65 7.64 6.36
C ASN A 129 -5.35 7.25 5.65
N PHE A 130 -5.17 7.64 4.38
CA PHE A 130 -3.92 7.46 3.65
C PHE A 130 -2.77 8.21 4.34
N GLY A 131 -2.95 9.49 4.66
CA GLY A 131 -1.95 10.30 5.34
C GLY A 131 -1.57 9.74 6.71
N LYS A 132 -2.55 9.23 7.47
CA LYS A 132 -2.32 8.56 8.74
C LYS A 132 -1.55 7.24 8.57
N SER A 133 -1.85 6.46 7.54
CA SER A 133 -1.12 5.21 7.23
C SER A 133 0.32 5.50 6.82
N TRP A 134 0.53 6.54 6.01
CA TRP A 134 1.85 6.96 5.53
C TRP A 134 2.72 7.55 6.64
N LYS A 135 2.21 8.51 7.42
CA LYS A 135 3.05 9.34 8.30
C LYS A 135 3.03 8.94 9.77
N SER A 136 2.04 8.16 10.23
CA SER A 136 1.98 7.80 11.66
C SER A 136 3.04 6.76 12.02
N ASP A 137 3.46 6.77 13.29
CA ASP A 137 4.27 5.70 13.86
C ASP A 137 3.49 4.37 13.76
N PRO A 138 4.01 3.35 13.05
CA PRO A 138 3.33 2.07 12.89
C PRO A 138 3.36 1.20 14.16
N GLY A 139 3.96 1.68 15.25
CA GLY A 139 4.21 0.92 16.48
C GLY A 139 5.67 0.50 16.60
N ILE A 140 6.59 1.43 16.32
CA ILE A 140 8.03 1.19 16.44
C ILE A 140 8.36 0.91 17.90
N ILE A 141 9.00 -0.24 18.14
CA ILE A 141 9.46 -0.62 19.48
C ILE A 141 10.76 0.14 19.76
N LYS A 142 10.72 0.98 20.79
CA LYS A 142 11.86 1.80 21.22
C LYS A 142 12.50 1.17 22.45
N ALA A 143 13.82 1.12 22.48
CA ALA A 143 14.60 0.70 23.63
C ALA A 143 15.80 1.62 23.81
N THR A 144 16.06 2.01 25.05
CA THR A 144 17.27 2.73 25.46
C THR A 144 18.50 1.81 25.38
N GLU A 145 19.69 2.39 25.32
CA GLU A 145 20.94 1.60 25.33
C GLU A 145 21.07 0.74 26.60
N GLU A 146 20.60 1.26 27.74
CA GLU A 146 20.50 0.52 29.01
C GLU A 146 19.64 -0.75 28.85
N GLN A 147 18.44 -0.61 28.27
CA GLN A 147 17.52 -1.73 28.05
C GLN A 147 18.06 -2.74 27.05
N LYS A 148 18.75 -2.29 26.00
CA LYS A 148 19.42 -3.18 25.03
C LYS A 148 20.50 -4.01 25.71
N LYS A 149 21.38 -3.39 26.50
CA LYS A 149 22.43 -4.09 27.25
C LYS A 149 21.81 -5.10 28.22
N LYS A 150 20.81 -4.67 29.01
CA LYS A 150 20.11 -5.56 29.94
C LYS A 150 19.49 -6.76 29.23
N THR A 151 18.84 -6.54 28.09
CA THR A 151 18.27 -7.62 27.26
C THR A 151 19.34 -8.63 26.84
N ILE A 152 20.51 -8.16 26.38
CA ILE A 152 21.58 -9.05 25.93
C ILE A 152 22.10 -9.91 27.08
N VAL A 153 22.33 -9.29 28.25
CA VAL A 153 22.80 -10.00 29.45
C VAL A 153 21.78 -11.05 29.89
N GLU A 154 20.51 -10.66 30.04
CA GLU A 154 19.43 -11.55 30.47
C GLU A 154 19.27 -12.75 29.52
N LEU A 155 19.30 -12.52 28.20
CA LEU A 155 19.17 -13.59 27.21
C LEU A 155 20.40 -14.49 27.15
N ALA A 156 21.60 -13.95 27.39
CA ALA A 156 22.84 -14.73 27.47
C ALA A 156 22.86 -15.63 28.72
N GLU A 157 22.48 -15.09 29.88
CA GLU A 157 22.42 -15.84 31.15
C GLU A 157 21.36 -16.94 31.13
N THR A 158 20.21 -16.68 30.51
CA THR A 158 19.12 -17.66 30.37
C THR A 158 19.30 -18.64 29.23
N GLY A 159 20.41 -18.56 28.47
CA GLY A 159 20.65 -19.38 27.28
C GLY A 159 19.59 -19.20 26.18
N SER A 160 18.79 -18.14 26.24
CA SER A 160 17.59 -17.92 25.43
C SER A 160 17.85 -16.97 24.26
N LEU A 161 19.00 -17.09 23.59
CA LEU A 161 19.35 -16.33 22.38
C LEU A 161 18.62 -16.82 21.10
N ASP A 162 17.37 -17.24 21.24
CA ASP A 162 16.54 -17.64 20.10
C ASP A 162 16.13 -16.39 19.29
N LEU A 163 16.48 -16.38 18.00
CA LEU A 163 16.09 -15.34 17.05
C LEU A 163 14.57 -15.22 16.87
N SER A 164 13.78 -16.15 17.40
CA SER A 164 12.32 -16.06 17.48
C SER A 164 11.84 -15.04 18.52
N ILE A 165 12.60 -14.79 19.61
CA ILE A 165 12.28 -13.86 20.69
C ILE A 165 13.24 -12.67 20.80
N PHE A 166 14.37 -12.69 20.09
CA PHE A 166 15.35 -11.60 20.05
C PHE A 166 15.55 -11.06 18.63
N CYS A 167 15.78 -9.76 18.51
CA CYS A 167 16.20 -9.12 17.26
C CYS A 167 17.66 -8.69 17.36
N SER A 168 18.54 -9.34 16.63
CA SER A 168 19.97 -9.02 16.58
C SER A 168 20.28 -7.65 15.95
N THR A 169 19.46 -7.17 15.03
CA THR A 169 19.65 -5.85 14.41
C THR A 169 19.30 -4.70 15.35
N CYS A 170 18.19 -4.82 16.07
CA CYS A 170 17.71 -3.77 16.98
C CYS A 170 18.24 -3.94 18.42
N LEU A 171 18.81 -5.10 18.74
CA LEU A 171 19.28 -5.51 20.07
C LEU A 171 18.19 -5.44 21.15
N ILE A 172 16.97 -5.85 20.77
CA ILE A 172 15.81 -5.86 21.67
C ILE A 172 15.18 -7.25 21.72
N ARG A 173 14.58 -7.57 22.87
CA ARG A 173 13.61 -8.65 22.98
C ARG A 173 12.40 -8.23 22.16
N LYS A 174 11.88 -9.15 21.35
CA LYS A 174 10.73 -8.93 20.49
C LYS A 174 9.46 -9.16 21.30
N PRO A 175 8.59 -8.15 21.45
CA PRO A 175 7.23 -8.35 21.91
C PRO A 175 6.49 -9.39 21.05
N VAL A 176 5.47 -10.01 21.61
CA VAL A 176 4.53 -10.90 20.92
C VAL A 176 3.93 -10.16 19.72
N ARG A 177 3.78 -10.88 18.61
CA ARG A 177 3.32 -10.35 17.31
C ARG A 177 4.23 -9.30 16.67
N SER A 178 5.40 -9.00 17.23
CA SER A 178 6.33 -8.06 16.62
C SER A 178 7.27 -8.70 15.60
N LYS A 179 7.77 -7.91 14.66
CA LYS A 179 8.76 -8.34 13.67
C LYS A 179 9.67 -7.20 13.26
N HIS A 180 10.93 -7.51 12.96
CA HIS A 180 11.86 -6.59 12.33
C HIS A 180 11.54 -6.44 10.84
N CYS A 181 11.28 -5.22 10.39
CA CYS A 181 11.18 -4.90 8.97
C CYS A 181 12.55 -4.46 8.46
N GLY A 182 13.18 -5.25 7.59
CA GLY A 182 14.48 -4.90 7.01
C GLY A 182 14.46 -3.65 6.12
N VAL A 183 13.30 -3.32 5.53
CA VAL A 183 13.15 -2.10 4.71
C VAL A 183 13.14 -0.84 5.58
N CYS A 184 12.38 -0.86 6.68
CA CYS A 184 12.32 0.26 7.63
C CYS A 184 13.47 0.23 8.65
N ASN A 185 14.24 -0.87 8.69
CA ASN A 185 15.30 -1.17 9.66
C ASN A 185 14.87 -0.98 11.12
N ARG A 186 13.65 -1.43 11.46
CA ARG A 186 13.01 -1.21 12.77
C ARG A 186 12.13 -2.40 13.14
N CYS A 187 12.03 -2.71 14.43
CA CYS A 187 11.05 -3.63 14.98
C CYS A 187 9.69 -2.93 15.15
N ILE A 188 8.65 -3.53 14.59
CA ILE A 188 7.28 -3.01 14.61
C ILE A 188 6.41 -3.96 15.44
N ALA A 189 5.66 -3.40 16.39
CA ALA A 189 4.67 -4.11 17.20
C ALA A 189 3.44 -4.50 16.36
N LYS A 190 2.88 -5.69 16.63
CA LYS A 190 1.76 -6.28 15.87
C LYS A 190 1.95 -6.09 14.36
N PHE A 191 3.12 -6.47 13.86
CA PHE A 191 3.53 -6.20 12.49
C PHE A 191 2.63 -6.95 11.51
N ASP A 192 1.99 -6.21 10.60
CA ASP A 192 1.19 -6.80 9.53
C ASP A 192 2.04 -7.02 8.28
N HIS A 193 2.52 -5.93 7.68
CA HIS A 193 3.41 -5.97 6.53
C HIS A 193 4.14 -4.64 6.34
N HIS A 194 5.16 -4.62 5.47
CA HIS A 194 5.66 -3.38 4.89
C HIS A 194 4.88 -3.09 3.61
N CYS A 195 4.23 -1.92 3.54
CA CYS A 195 3.37 -1.58 2.43
C CYS A 195 4.03 -0.53 1.53
N PRO A 196 4.47 -0.90 0.32
CA PRO A 196 5.10 0.06 -0.59
C PRO A 196 4.10 1.11 -1.11
N TRP A 197 2.80 0.80 -1.13
CA TRP A 197 1.75 1.73 -1.59
C TRP A 197 1.52 2.92 -0.65
N VAL A 198 1.85 2.79 0.64
CA VAL A 198 1.83 3.91 1.61
C VAL A 198 3.23 4.34 2.04
N GLY A 199 4.28 3.66 1.57
CA GLY A 199 5.67 3.94 1.92
C GLY A 199 6.00 3.76 3.41
N ASN A 200 5.27 2.91 4.13
CA ASN A 200 5.43 2.70 5.57
C ASN A 200 5.07 1.25 5.97
N CYS A 201 5.49 0.84 7.16
CA CYS A 201 4.97 -0.37 7.77
C CYS A 201 3.51 -0.20 8.19
N VAL A 202 2.75 -1.29 8.15
CA VAL A 202 1.43 -1.40 8.77
C VAL A 202 1.59 -2.26 10.02
N GLY A 203 1.23 -1.72 11.18
CA GLY A 203 1.39 -2.36 12.47
C GLY A 203 0.44 -1.79 13.53
N ALA A 204 0.70 -2.07 14.80
CA ALA A 204 -0.18 -1.69 15.92
C ALA A 204 -0.63 -0.22 15.89
N GLY A 205 0.25 0.71 15.51
CA GLY A 205 -0.03 2.15 15.59
C GLY A 205 -0.85 2.72 14.43
N ASN A 206 -0.95 2.02 13.30
CA ASN A 206 -1.61 2.55 12.10
C ASN A 206 -2.52 1.58 11.33
N HIS A 207 -2.65 0.32 11.76
CA HIS A 207 -3.43 -0.69 11.04
C HIS A 207 -4.89 -0.27 10.77
N ARG A 208 -5.55 0.38 11.75
CA ARG A 208 -6.92 0.90 11.57
C ARG A 208 -7.05 1.93 10.45
N TYR A 209 -6.07 2.81 10.31
CA TYR A 209 -6.05 3.81 9.24
C TYR A 209 -5.79 3.17 7.89
N PHE A 210 -5.00 2.09 7.85
CA PHE A 210 -4.79 1.32 6.62
C PHE A 210 -6.10 0.66 6.16
N MET A 211 -6.89 0.09 7.08
CA MET A 211 -8.21 -0.45 6.76
C MET A 211 -9.19 0.63 6.29
N GLY A 212 -9.22 1.78 6.97
CA GLY A 212 -10.00 2.94 6.52
C GLY A 212 -9.57 3.43 5.13
N TYR A 213 -8.26 3.47 4.87
CA TYR A 213 -7.71 3.82 3.57
C TYR A 213 -8.23 2.89 2.46
N LEU A 214 -8.15 1.57 2.65
CA LEU A 214 -8.66 0.60 1.67
C LEU A 214 -10.18 0.74 1.45
N PHE A 215 -10.93 0.96 2.52
CA PHE A 215 -12.39 1.15 2.45
C PHE A 215 -12.76 2.39 1.63
N PHE A 216 -12.29 3.58 2.01
CA PHE A 216 -12.63 4.83 1.29
C PHE A 216 -12.01 4.87 -0.11
N LEU A 217 -10.90 4.15 -0.34
CA LEU A 217 -10.31 3.97 -1.66
C LEU A 217 -11.25 3.18 -2.58
N LEU A 218 -11.84 2.08 -2.08
CA LEU A 218 -12.81 1.30 -2.83
C LEU A 218 -14.03 2.15 -3.22
N PHE A 219 -14.56 2.94 -2.28
CA PHE A 219 -15.67 3.86 -2.58
C PHE A 219 -15.30 4.93 -3.59
N MET A 220 -14.10 5.51 -3.52
CA MET A 220 -13.62 6.47 -4.53
C MET A 220 -13.58 5.85 -5.93
N ILE A 221 -13.15 4.58 -6.03
CA ILE A 221 -13.14 3.84 -7.28
C ILE A 221 -14.58 3.60 -7.78
N CYS A 222 -15.52 3.25 -6.90
CA CYS A 222 -16.94 3.12 -7.27
C CYS A 222 -17.51 4.44 -7.80
N TRP A 223 -17.18 5.57 -7.16
CA TRP A 223 -17.56 6.89 -7.65
C TRP A 223 -17.02 7.12 -9.07
N MET A 224 -15.74 6.84 -9.32
CA MET A 224 -15.14 7.00 -10.65
C MET A 224 -15.84 6.14 -11.71
N ILE A 225 -16.15 4.88 -11.38
CA ILE A 225 -16.90 3.97 -12.27
C ILE A 225 -18.28 4.56 -12.59
N TYR A 226 -18.99 5.03 -11.57
CA TYR A 226 -20.30 5.68 -11.73
C TYR A 226 -20.19 6.92 -12.63
N GLY A 227 -19.21 7.80 -12.39
CA GLY A 227 -18.99 9.01 -13.20
C GLY A 227 -18.74 8.69 -14.67
N CYS A 228 -17.92 7.68 -14.98
CA CYS A 228 -17.68 7.25 -16.36
C CYS A 228 -18.97 6.73 -17.03
N ILE A 229 -19.77 5.92 -16.32
CA ILE A 229 -21.04 5.39 -16.83
C ILE A 229 -22.03 6.52 -17.09
N SER A 230 -22.16 7.48 -16.16
CA SER A 230 -23.02 8.64 -16.32
C SER A 230 -22.58 9.53 -17.48
N TYR A 231 -21.27 9.76 -17.65
CA TYR A 231 -20.74 10.53 -18.76
C TYR A 231 -21.12 9.91 -20.11
N TRP A 232 -20.95 8.60 -20.29
CA TRP A 232 -21.37 7.93 -21.52
C TRP A 232 -22.87 8.01 -21.75
N GLY A 233 -23.69 7.90 -20.70
CA GLY A 233 -25.14 8.03 -20.81
C GLY A 233 -25.62 9.43 -21.22
N LEU A 234 -24.82 10.47 -20.97
CA LEU A 234 -25.15 11.86 -21.28
C LEU A 234 -24.54 12.34 -22.61
N HIS A 235 -23.33 11.90 -22.94
CA HIS A 235 -22.53 12.45 -24.03
C HIS A 235 -22.29 11.50 -25.20
N CYS A 236 -22.61 10.22 -25.06
CA CYS A 236 -22.35 9.23 -26.11
C CYS A 236 -23.65 8.61 -26.63
N GLU A 237 -23.80 8.64 -27.95
CA GLU A 237 -24.85 7.89 -28.63
C GLU A 237 -24.48 6.41 -28.63
N THR A 238 -25.27 5.60 -27.91
CA THR A 238 -25.05 4.16 -27.82
C THR A 238 -26.30 3.40 -28.21
N THR A 239 -26.12 2.26 -28.89
CA THR A 239 -27.23 1.47 -29.46
C THR A 239 -27.22 0.04 -28.91
N TYR A 240 -27.04 -0.09 -27.59
CA TYR A 240 -26.92 -1.40 -26.90
C TYR A 240 -28.05 -2.38 -27.25
N THR A 241 -29.29 -1.90 -27.32
CA THR A 241 -30.48 -2.73 -27.61
C THR A 241 -30.52 -3.26 -29.04
N LYS A 242 -29.85 -2.60 -29.99
CA LYS A 242 -29.82 -2.99 -31.41
C LYS A 242 -28.57 -3.79 -31.74
N ASP A 243 -27.41 -3.31 -31.30
CA ASP A 243 -26.11 -3.78 -31.78
C ASP A 243 -25.33 -4.63 -30.77
N GLY A 244 -25.88 -4.81 -29.56
CA GLY A 244 -25.35 -5.69 -28.53
C GLY A 244 -24.10 -5.17 -27.81
N PHE A 245 -23.54 -6.01 -26.94
CA PHE A 245 -22.48 -5.64 -25.99
C PHE A 245 -21.16 -5.21 -26.66
N TRP A 246 -20.66 -5.97 -27.63
CA TRP A 246 -19.35 -5.68 -28.24
C TRP A 246 -19.34 -4.36 -29.02
N THR A 247 -20.43 -4.05 -29.71
CA THR A 247 -20.61 -2.77 -30.38
C THR A 247 -20.72 -1.63 -29.38
N TYR A 248 -21.47 -1.81 -28.29
CA TYR A 248 -21.55 -0.84 -27.19
C TYR A 248 -20.17 -0.50 -26.62
N ILE A 249 -19.33 -1.50 -26.35
CA ILE A 249 -17.95 -1.28 -25.87
C ILE A 249 -17.13 -0.46 -26.88
N THR A 250 -17.28 -0.74 -28.17
CA THR A 250 -16.58 -0.01 -29.22
C THR A 250 -17.06 1.44 -29.28
N GLN A 251 -18.37 1.69 -29.20
CA GLN A 251 -18.98 3.02 -29.21
C GLN A 251 -18.52 3.90 -28.04
N ILE A 252 -18.50 3.37 -26.81
CA ILE A 252 -18.04 4.16 -25.66
C ILE A 252 -16.52 4.41 -25.71
N ALA A 253 -15.75 3.47 -26.25
CA ALA A 253 -14.30 3.60 -26.40
C ALA A 253 -13.92 4.60 -27.49
N THR A 254 -14.70 4.70 -28.59
CA THR A 254 -14.48 5.68 -29.65
C THR A 254 -15.05 7.06 -29.31
N CYS A 255 -16.18 7.13 -28.60
CA CYS A 255 -16.79 8.39 -28.18
C CYS A 255 -15.89 9.20 -27.24
N SER A 256 -15.29 8.54 -26.24
CA SER A 256 -14.29 9.17 -25.37
C SER A 256 -13.24 8.14 -24.91
N PRO A 257 -12.13 8.03 -25.66
CA PRO A 257 -11.02 7.15 -25.30
C PRO A 257 -10.45 7.43 -23.90
N TRP A 258 -10.37 8.70 -23.50
CA TRP A 258 -9.92 9.08 -22.15
C TRP A 258 -10.83 8.49 -21.05
N MET A 259 -12.16 8.59 -21.21
CA MET A 259 -13.11 8.00 -20.25
C MET A 259 -12.99 6.49 -20.18
N PHE A 260 -12.85 5.83 -21.34
CA PHE A 260 -12.65 4.39 -21.40
C PHE A 260 -11.36 3.96 -20.70
N TRP A 261 -10.27 4.70 -20.88
CA TRP A 261 -9.02 4.47 -20.16
C TRP A 261 -9.15 4.63 -18.64
N MET A 262 -9.85 5.68 -18.16
CA MET A 262 -10.11 5.89 -16.73
C MET A 262 -11.01 4.80 -16.14
N PHE A 263 -12.03 4.35 -16.89
CA PHE A 263 -12.89 3.24 -16.48
C PHE A 263 -12.12 1.93 -16.35
N LEU A 264 -11.29 1.57 -17.35
CA LEU A 264 -10.46 0.36 -17.29
C LEU A 264 -9.49 0.40 -16.10
N ASN A 265 -8.86 1.54 -15.85
CA ASN A 265 -8.04 1.73 -14.65
C ASN A 265 -8.86 1.51 -13.39
N SER A 266 -10.06 2.08 -13.32
CA SER A 266 -10.94 1.97 -12.15
C SER A 266 -11.37 0.52 -11.89
N VAL A 267 -11.76 -0.23 -12.92
CA VAL A 267 -12.11 -1.66 -12.80
C VAL A 267 -10.92 -2.49 -12.35
N PHE A 268 -9.74 -2.27 -12.95
CA PHE A 268 -8.52 -2.94 -12.52
C PHE A 268 -8.26 -2.65 -11.04
N HIS A 269 -8.34 -1.37 -10.63
CA HIS A 269 -8.17 -0.93 -9.26
C HIS A 269 -9.18 -1.54 -8.29
N PHE A 270 -10.44 -1.62 -8.70
CA PHE A 270 -11.51 -2.21 -7.92
C PHE A 270 -11.20 -3.67 -7.59
N MET A 271 -10.81 -4.47 -8.60
CA MET A 271 -10.54 -5.89 -8.43
C MET A 271 -9.48 -6.15 -7.35
N TRP A 272 -8.32 -5.50 -7.42
CA TRP A 272 -7.24 -5.78 -6.46
C TRP A 272 -7.49 -5.15 -5.08
N VAL A 273 -8.08 -3.96 -5.00
CA VAL A 273 -8.39 -3.30 -3.71
C VAL A 273 -9.51 -4.05 -2.97
N ALA A 274 -10.55 -4.51 -3.69
CA ALA A 274 -11.63 -5.29 -3.09
C ALA A 274 -11.12 -6.61 -2.51
N VAL A 275 -10.30 -7.35 -3.26
CA VAL A 275 -9.69 -8.60 -2.78
C VAL A 275 -8.80 -8.36 -1.58
N LEU A 276 -7.96 -7.31 -1.61
CA LEU A 276 -7.10 -6.97 -0.48
C LEU A 276 -7.90 -6.61 0.77
N LEU A 277 -8.93 -5.77 0.63
CA LEU A 277 -9.82 -5.40 1.73
C LEU A 277 -10.53 -6.62 2.30
N MET A 278 -11.08 -7.48 1.45
CA MET A 278 -11.75 -8.72 1.87
C MET A 278 -10.79 -9.63 2.65
N CYS A 279 -9.58 -9.87 2.14
CA CYS A 279 -8.59 -10.70 2.81
C CYS A 279 -8.15 -10.13 4.16
N GLN A 280 -7.92 -8.81 4.23
CA GLN A 280 -7.53 -8.15 5.48
C GLN A 280 -8.67 -8.17 6.50
N MET A 281 -9.90 -7.85 6.07
CA MET A 281 -11.08 -7.94 6.92
C MET A 281 -11.27 -9.35 7.47
N TYR A 282 -11.19 -10.39 6.63
CA TYR A 282 -11.31 -11.79 7.08
C TYR A 282 -10.22 -12.18 8.09
N GLN A 283 -8.97 -11.76 7.87
CA GLN A 283 -7.87 -12.05 8.80
C GLN A 283 -8.05 -11.36 10.15
N ILE A 284 -8.47 -10.11 10.15
CA ILE A 284 -8.71 -9.32 11.36
C ILE A 284 -9.94 -9.84 12.10
N SER A 285 -11.09 -9.92 11.41
CA SER A 285 -12.37 -10.24 12.04
C SER A 285 -12.48 -11.72 12.35
N CYS A 286 -12.30 -12.61 11.39
CA CYS A 286 -12.63 -14.03 11.59
C CYS A 286 -11.50 -14.82 12.25
N LEU A 287 -10.24 -14.40 12.07
CA LEU A 287 -9.06 -15.15 12.53
C LEU A 287 -8.27 -14.44 13.64
N GLY A 288 -8.43 -13.13 13.84
CA GLY A 288 -7.64 -12.38 14.83
C GLY A 288 -6.13 -12.35 14.53
N ILE A 289 -5.72 -12.55 13.28
CA ILE A 289 -4.31 -12.64 12.86
C ILE A 289 -3.90 -11.49 11.94
N THR A 290 -2.60 -11.19 11.93
CA THR A 290 -1.97 -10.34 10.94
C THR A 290 -1.57 -11.13 9.70
N THR A 291 -1.31 -10.43 8.58
CA THR A 291 -0.79 -11.01 7.35
C THR A 291 0.53 -11.73 7.57
N ASN A 292 1.46 -11.11 8.31
CA ASN A 292 2.73 -11.74 8.65
C ASN A 292 2.55 -13.02 9.45
N GLU A 293 1.67 -13.02 10.44
CA GLU A 293 1.35 -14.21 11.25
C GLU A 293 0.74 -15.31 10.38
N ARG A 294 -0.21 -14.98 9.52
CA ARG A 294 -0.82 -15.94 8.60
C ARG A 294 0.22 -16.61 7.69
N MET A 295 1.09 -15.80 7.07
CA MET A 295 2.12 -16.30 6.16
C MET A 295 3.20 -17.14 6.87
N ASN A 296 3.40 -16.91 8.16
CA ASN A 296 4.45 -17.58 8.94
C ASN A 296 3.87 -18.41 10.10
N ALA A 297 2.61 -18.85 10.00
CA ALA A 297 1.88 -19.42 11.14
C ALA A 297 2.62 -20.60 11.79
N ARG A 298 3.19 -21.50 10.96
CA ARG A 298 3.97 -22.67 11.42
C ARG A 298 5.26 -22.31 12.16
N ARG A 299 5.76 -21.07 12.05
CA ARG A 299 6.97 -20.60 12.75
C ARG A 299 6.67 -20.08 14.15
N TYR A 300 5.41 -19.80 14.48
CA TYR A 300 5.02 -19.26 15.77
C TYR A 300 4.39 -20.34 16.64
N LYS A 301 5.04 -20.65 17.77
CA LYS A 301 4.64 -21.75 18.67
C LYS A 301 3.25 -21.58 19.29
N HIS A 302 2.74 -20.36 19.37
CA HIS A 302 1.42 -20.06 19.95
C HIS A 302 0.24 -20.32 19.01
N PHE A 303 0.49 -20.55 17.71
CA PHE A 303 -0.56 -20.98 16.78
C PHE A 303 -0.68 -22.50 16.77
N LYS A 304 -1.91 -23.01 16.87
CA LYS A 304 -2.20 -24.41 16.57
C LYS A 304 -2.57 -24.50 15.10
N VAL A 305 -1.66 -25.04 14.29
CA VAL A 305 -1.84 -25.16 12.84
C VAL A 305 -2.20 -26.60 12.51
N THR A 306 -3.40 -26.81 11.97
CA THR A 306 -3.83 -28.10 11.42
C THR A 306 -3.70 -28.10 9.89
N THR A 307 -4.08 -29.20 9.24
CA THR A 307 -4.09 -29.29 7.77
C THR A 307 -5.05 -28.28 7.13
N THR A 308 -6.13 -27.91 7.82
CA THR A 308 -7.22 -27.10 7.27
C THR A 308 -7.46 -25.78 8.01
N SER A 309 -6.92 -25.60 9.21
CA SER A 309 -7.18 -24.43 10.06
C SER A 309 -5.94 -23.90 10.77
N ILE A 310 -5.99 -22.61 11.11
CA ILE A 310 -5.03 -21.95 11.99
C ILE A 310 -5.85 -21.43 13.17
N GLU A 311 -5.64 -22.00 14.36
CA GLU A 311 -6.23 -21.49 15.59
C GLU A 311 -5.31 -20.42 16.18
N SER A 312 -5.85 -19.21 16.23
CA SER A 312 -5.18 -18.06 16.79
C SER A 312 -5.54 -17.88 18.27
N PRO A 313 -4.53 -17.73 19.16
CA PRO A 313 -4.77 -17.40 20.56
C PRO A 313 -5.41 -16.01 20.73
N PHE A 314 -5.34 -15.18 19.68
CA PHE A 314 -5.83 -13.81 19.67
C PHE A 314 -7.22 -13.70 19.03
N ASN A 315 -7.86 -14.82 18.68
CA ASN A 315 -9.20 -14.82 18.11
C ASN A 315 -10.24 -14.90 19.22
N HIS A 316 -10.99 -13.82 19.43
CA HIS A 316 -12.07 -13.75 20.43
C HIS A 316 -13.47 -13.88 19.79
N GLY A 317 -13.53 -14.31 18.52
CA GLY A 317 -14.75 -14.34 17.72
C GLY A 317 -14.93 -13.09 16.87
N CYS A 318 -15.68 -13.22 15.77
CA CYS A 318 -15.74 -12.22 14.69
C CYS A 318 -16.11 -10.81 15.18
N VAL A 319 -17.20 -10.71 15.94
CA VAL A 319 -17.70 -9.44 16.48
C VAL A 319 -16.71 -8.82 17.45
N ARG A 320 -16.14 -9.64 18.35
CA ARG A 320 -15.22 -9.15 19.37
C ARG A 320 -13.91 -8.66 18.77
N ASN A 321 -13.36 -9.36 17.78
CA ASN A 321 -12.16 -8.94 17.06
C ASN A 321 -12.37 -7.61 16.33
N ILE A 322 -13.55 -7.39 15.72
CA ILE A 322 -13.89 -6.11 15.08
C ILE A 322 -13.93 -4.99 16.13
N ILE A 323 -14.62 -5.20 17.24
CA ILE A 323 -14.71 -4.22 18.34
C ILE A 323 -13.32 -3.87 18.87
N ASP A 324 -12.49 -4.89 19.16
CA ASP A 324 -11.16 -4.72 19.70
C ASP A 324 -10.22 -4.04 18.68
N PHE A 325 -10.32 -4.37 17.39
CA PHE A 325 -9.46 -3.80 16.34
C PHE A 325 -9.80 -2.34 16.01
N PHE A 326 -11.08 -2.02 15.83
CA PHE A 326 -11.53 -0.66 15.53
C PHE A 326 -11.72 0.20 16.78
N GLU A 327 -11.54 -0.39 17.97
CA GLU A 327 -11.71 0.25 19.26
C GLU A 327 -13.11 0.89 19.43
N PHE A 328 -14.14 0.23 18.89
CA PHE A 328 -15.51 0.74 18.96
C PHE A 328 -16.01 0.79 20.40
N ARG A 329 -16.52 1.96 20.81
CA ARG A 329 -17.11 2.19 22.12
C ARG A 329 -18.56 2.62 21.92
N CYS A 330 -19.50 1.87 22.47
CA CYS A 330 -20.92 2.21 22.45
C CYS A 330 -21.51 1.97 23.83
N CYS A 331 -21.90 3.05 24.52
CA CYS A 331 -22.68 3.07 25.77
C CYS A 331 -22.34 1.98 26.81
N GLY A 332 -21.05 1.62 26.96
CA GLY A 332 -20.59 0.58 27.88
C GLY A 332 -20.84 -0.88 27.45
N LEU A 333 -21.61 -1.12 26.38
CA LEU A 333 -21.86 -2.42 25.74
C LEU A 333 -20.61 -2.94 25.01
N PHE A 334 -19.91 -2.05 24.32
CA PHE A 334 -18.65 -2.38 23.64
C PHE A 334 -17.47 -1.81 24.43
N ARG A 335 -16.74 -2.71 25.10
CA ARG A 335 -15.51 -2.41 25.84
C ARG A 335 -14.34 -3.08 25.14
N PRO A 336 -13.64 -2.41 24.22
CA PRO A 336 -12.54 -3.01 23.49
C PRO A 336 -11.38 -3.37 24.43
N VAL A 337 -10.74 -4.52 24.22
CA VAL A 337 -9.49 -4.87 24.89
C VAL A 337 -8.36 -4.10 24.22
N ILE A 338 -7.82 -3.10 24.91
CA ILE A 338 -6.67 -2.34 24.43
C ILE A 338 -5.41 -2.99 24.98
N VAL A 339 -4.56 -3.47 24.08
CA VAL A 339 -3.30 -4.15 24.40
C VAL A 339 -2.13 -3.33 23.89
N ASP A 340 -1.16 -3.03 24.74
CA ASP A 340 0.10 -2.43 24.34
C ASP A 340 1.05 -3.50 23.77
N TRP A 341 0.92 -3.73 22.46
CA TRP A 341 1.76 -4.68 21.71
C TRP A 341 3.25 -4.31 21.66
N THR A 342 3.66 -3.15 22.19
CA THR A 342 5.08 -2.76 22.22
C THR A 342 5.85 -3.32 23.41
N ARG A 343 5.15 -3.82 24.44
CA ARG A 343 5.74 -4.27 25.71
C ARG A 343 5.42 -5.70 26.10
N GLN A 344 4.48 -6.35 25.44
CA GLN A 344 4.07 -7.69 25.81
C GLN A 344 5.01 -8.75 25.23
N TYR A 345 5.65 -9.59 26.04
CA TYR A 345 6.68 -10.54 25.57
C TYR A 345 6.28 -12.01 25.61
N THR A 346 5.26 -12.35 26.40
CA THR A 346 4.83 -13.72 26.62
C THR A 346 3.33 -13.85 26.47
N ILE A 347 2.92 -15.09 26.23
CA ILE A 347 1.53 -15.49 26.21
C ILE A 347 1.42 -16.61 27.25
N GLU A 348 0.71 -16.36 28.36
CA GLU A 348 0.48 -17.37 29.38
C GLU A 348 -0.74 -18.22 29.01
N TYR A 349 -0.66 -19.52 29.28
CA TYR A 349 -1.75 -20.45 29.00
C TYR A 349 -2.52 -20.66 30.31
N ASP A 350 -3.79 -20.23 30.35
CA ASP A 350 -4.64 -20.49 31.50
C ASP A 350 -5.16 -21.94 31.43
N GLN A 351 -4.54 -22.83 32.22
CA GLN A 351 -4.92 -24.24 32.29
C GLN A 351 -6.26 -24.46 33.02
N ILE A 352 -6.75 -23.48 33.80
CA ILE A 352 -7.84 -23.69 34.76
C ILE A 352 -9.22 -23.40 34.13
N SER A 353 -9.31 -22.41 33.25
CA SER A 353 -10.58 -21.98 32.65
C SER A 353 -10.97 -22.73 31.37
N GLY A 354 -10.06 -23.52 30.78
CA GLY A 354 -10.28 -24.13 29.46
C GLY A 354 -10.48 -23.12 28.33
N SER A 355 -10.28 -21.82 28.61
CA SER A 355 -10.53 -20.72 27.67
C SER A 355 -9.38 -19.72 27.65
N GLY A 356 -8.62 -19.77 26.56
CA GLY A 356 -7.81 -18.64 26.11
C GLY A 356 -6.48 -18.43 26.83
N TYR A 357 -5.63 -17.70 26.14
CA TYR A 357 -4.32 -17.30 26.61
C TYR A 357 -4.43 -15.98 27.40
N GLN A 358 -3.74 -15.84 28.52
CA GLN A 358 -3.60 -14.58 29.24
C GLN A 358 -2.40 -13.79 28.70
N LEU A 359 -2.64 -12.51 28.41
CA LEU A 359 -1.62 -11.58 27.94
C LEU A 359 -0.98 -10.95 29.18
N VAL A 360 0.26 -11.34 29.49
CA VAL A 360 1.06 -10.79 30.61
C VAL A 360 2.14 -9.85 30.11
#